data_AF-A0A517U4B6-F1
#
_entry.id   AF-A0A517U4B6-F1
#
_cell.length_a   1.000
_cell.length_b   1.000
_cell.length_c   1.000
_cell.angle_alpha   90.00
_cell.angle_beta   90.00
_cell.angle_gamma   90.00
#
_symmetry.space_group_name_H-M   'P 1'
#
loop_
_entity.id
_entity.type
_entity.pdbx_description
1 polymer ?
#
loop_
_entity_poly.entity_id
_entity_poly.type
_entity_poly.pdbx_seq_one_letter_code
_entity_poly.pdbx_strand_id
1 'polypeptide(L)'
;MSMQLLVQRRPTHVRCLALLVAGAFAHAASAADVAYWRHEEGPAGQIVASGPDTVLDSSGNGNHMQTFASGVSPFTAATYTSTVSPLPLRSGLANNLSLDFGPNPTGFTDDGGGLNDDNYTAGEPIQTYLFESITIELAFNMNSIGGYQAIFGKDGKPLGDSPVPPIKFLIRGDDFPDAAPNQLFVEWIDGNGAIHFLATRETVVAGQWNHVALTLSSTDAQLWVAGETGDYALKDSITGGTFAGPGGDVIYFDPTSFTVGRGAFDNNVTDWADAKIDEVRISDAVLTPNQFLFVTSPAGQDGDFNNDNIVDGADFLIWQRGFGPAGTNLTGDADGNGVVDAADLAIWKSQFGGPPAAVAAGAVPEPATLALGALAACLIGMVSRRR
;
A
#
# COMPACT_ATOMS: atom_id res chain seq x y z
N MET A 1 -37.34 85.39 26.99
CA MET A 1 -35.94 85.34 26.51
C MET A 1 -35.15 84.62 27.60
N SER A 2 -34.93 83.32 27.44
CA SER A 2 -34.26 82.45 28.42
C SER A 2 -33.22 81.61 27.70
N MET A 3 -32.01 81.61 28.23
CA MET A 3 -30.83 80.95 27.67
C MET A 3 -30.46 79.76 28.56
N GLN A 4 -30.30 78.59 27.94
CA GLN A 4 -29.88 77.33 28.55
C GLN A 4 -28.38 77.34 28.87
N LEU A 5 -27.98 76.63 29.93
CA LEU A 5 -26.59 76.22 30.16
C LEU A 5 -26.52 74.72 30.47
N LEU A 6 -25.62 74.05 29.75
CA LEU A 6 -25.41 72.62 29.65
C LEU A 6 -24.43 72.14 30.73
N VAL A 7 -24.76 71.07 31.47
CA VAL A 7 -23.88 70.42 32.44
C VAL A 7 -23.26 69.15 31.83
N GLN A 8 -21.93 69.08 31.75
CA GLN A 8 -21.19 67.88 31.35
C GLN A 8 -21.04 66.88 32.50
N ARG A 9 -21.31 65.59 32.24
CA ARG A 9 -20.98 64.45 33.12
C ARG A 9 -19.87 63.61 32.50
N ARG A 10 -18.86 63.23 33.32
CA ARG A 10 -17.74 62.35 32.95
C ARG A 10 -18.16 60.86 33.01
N PRO A 11 -17.63 59.97 32.15
CA PRO A 11 -17.94 58.55 32.16
C PRO A 11 -17.03 57.73 33.09
N THR A 12 -17.61 56.70 33.70
CA THR A 12 -16.98 55.64 34.51
C THR A 12 -16.38 54.55 33.61
N HIS A 13 -15.11 54.19 33.85
CA HIS A 13 -14.44 53.06 33.16
C HIS A 13 -14.90 51.71 33.73
N VAL A 14 -15.53 50.88 32.89
CA VAL A 14 -15.77 49.45 33.13
C VAL A 14 -14.53 48.68 32.68
N ARG A 15 -13.90 47.93 33.59
CA ARG A 15 -12.80 47.00 33.25
C ARG A 15 -13.42 45.68 32.78
N CYS A 16 -13.36 45.40 31.48
CA CYS A 16 -13.65 44.07 30.93
C CYS A 16 -12.48 43.12 31.26
N LEU A 17 -12.76 42.10 32.05
CA LEU A 17 -11.87 40.97 32.25
C LEU A 17 -12.07 40.00 31.08
N ALA A 18 -11.12 39.94 30.15
CA ALA A 18 -11.14 38.96 29.07
C ALA A 18 -10.75 37.59 29.65
N LEU A 19 -11.71 36.67 29.72
CA LEU A 19 -11.45 35.26 30.03
C LEU A 19 -10.87 34.61 28.76
N LEU A 20 -9.55 34.42 28.72
CA LEU A 20 -8.87 33.63 27.70
C LEU A 20 -9.14 32.15 28.00
N VAL A 21 -10.16 31.57 27.34
CA VAL A 21 -10.32 30.12 27.26
C VAL A 21 -9.29 29.62 26.25
N ALA A 22 -8.13 29.18 26.74
CA ALA A 22 -7.20 28.40 25.94
C ALA A 22 -7.84 27.02 25.72
N GLY A 23 -8.54 26.86 24.60
CA GLY A 23 -8.92 25.54 24.11
C GLY A 23 -7.66 24.77 23.79
N ALA A 24 -7.37 23.72 24.57
CA ALA A 24 -6.38 22.73 24.21
C ALA A 24 -6.90 21.98 22.97
N PHE A 25 -6.55 22.46 21.79
CA PHE A 25 -6.58 21.61 20.60
C PHE A 25 -5.45 20.60 20.77
N ALA A 26 -5.78 19.41 21.26
CA ALA A 26 -4.95 18.25 21.02
C ALA A 26 -4.84 18.12 19.50
N HIS A 27 -3.71 18.54 18.94
CA HIS A 27 -3.34 18.07 17.62
C HIS A 27 -3.16 16.57 17.79
N ALA A 28 -4.05 15.77 17.19
CA ALA A 28 -3.66 14.42 16.85
C ALA A 28 -2.33 14.56 16.09
N ALA A 29 -1.25 13.97 16.61
CA ALA A 29 -0.02 13.90 15.86
C ALA A 29 -0.38 13.31 14.49
N SER A 30 -0.07 14.03 13.42
CA SER A 30 -0.11 13.42 12.09
C SER A 30 0.78 12.20 12.16
N ALA A 31 0.29 11.04 11.72
CA ALA A 31 1.14 9.87 11.52
C ALA A 31 2.36 10.32 10.70
N ALA A 32 3.56 10.07 11.23
CA ALA A 32 4.78 10.40 10.53
C ALA A 32 5.20 9.17 9.73
N ASP A 33 5.43 9.35 8.44
CA ASP A 33 6.11 8.32 7.66
C ASP A 33 7.54 8.25 8.21
N VAL A 34 7.91 7.08 8.75
CA VAL A 34 9.27 6.81 9.25
C VAL A 34 10.18 6.47 8.08
N ALA A 35 9.68 5.69 7.13
CA ALA A 35 10.35 5.42 5.86
C ALA A 35 9.32 5.24 4.75
N TYR A 36 9.68 5.66 3.54
CA TYR A 36 8.83 5.50 2.38
C TYR A 36 9.66 5.32 1.11
N TRP A 37 9.74 4.10 0.59
CA TRP A 37 10.45 3.78 -0.65
C TRP A 37 9.45 3.68 -1.79
N ARG A 38 9.52 4.68 -2.68
CA ARG A 38 8.56 4.84 -3.79
C ARG A 38 8.95 4.09 -5.06
N HIS A 39 10.22 3.73 -5.22
CA HIS A 39 10.73 2.99 -6.38
C HIS A 39 10.60 3.73 -7.72
N GLU A 40 10.64 5.07 -7.68
CA GLU A 40 10.51 5.96 -8.84
C GLU A 40 11.85 6.42 -9.42
N GLU A 41 12.98 5.82 -8.99
CA GLU A 41 14.31 6.29 -9.35
C GLU A 41 14.79 5.72 -10.70
N GLY A 42 14.99 6.58 -11.70
CA GLY A 42 15.60 6.18 -12.97
C GLY A 42 14.58 5.70 -14.02
N PRO A 43 15.03 5.07 -15.12
CA PRO A 43 14.17 4.60 -16.20
C PRO A 43 13.83 3.11 -16.09
N ALA A 44 12.66 2.72 -16.61
CA ALA A 44 12.29 1.32 -16.76
C ALA A 44 13.35 0.53 -17.56
N GLY A 45 13.64 -0.69 -17.10
CA GLY A 45 14.68 -1.58 -17.62
C GLY A 45 16.06 -1.38 -17.00
N GLN A 46 16.27 -0.36 -16.16
CA GLN A 46 17.54 -0.15 -15.47
C GLN A 46 17.59 -0.97 -14.17
N ILE A 47 18.74 -1.60 -13.91
CA ILE A 47 19.05 -2.25 -12.63
C ILE A 47 19.36 -1.17 -11.59
N VAL A 48 18.86 -1.33 -10.37
CA VAL A 48 19.20 -0.48 -9.22
C VAL A 48 20.72 -0.46 -9.04
N ALA A 49 21.30 0.73 -8.88
CA ALA A 49 22.75 0.83 -8.71
C ALA A 49 23.20 0.09 -7.44
N SER A 50 24.39 -0.48 -7.48
CA SER A 50 24.97 -1.20 -6.35
C SER A 50 25.59 -0.23 -5.33
N GLY A 51 25.38 -0.45 -4.03
CA GLY A 51 25.98 0.34 -2.96
C GLY A 51 24.96 1.12 -2.11
N PRO A 52 25.46 1.95 -1.17
CA PRO A 52 24.62 2.72 -0.25
C PRO A 52 23.78 3.77 -0.97
N ASP A 53 22.62 4.08 -0.39
CA ASP A 53 21.72 5.16 -0.82
C ASP A 53 21.22 5.04 -2.27
N THR A 54 20.94 3.83 -2.74
CA THR A 54 20.58 3.58 -4.16
C THR A 54 19.08 3.40 -4.39
N VAL A 55 18.31 3.19 -3.33
CA VAL A 55 16.84 3.24 -3.32
C VAL A 55 16.42 4.25 -2.27
N LEU A 56 15.73 5.32 -2.68
CA LEU A 56 15.65 6.52 -1.86
C LEU A 56 14.44 6.53 -0.94
N ASP A 57 14.66 6.92 0.32
CA ASP A 57 13.61 7.23 1.27
C ASP A 57 12.98 8.59 0.98
N SER A 58 11.73 8.57 0.51
CA SER A 58 10.91 9.74 0.21
C SER A 58 10.27 10.36 1.45
N SER A 59 10.35 9.72 2.63
CA SER A 59 9.87 10.32 3.89
C SER A 59 10.73 11.50 4.35
N GLY A 60 11.98 11.55 3.89
CA GLY A 60 12.97 12.57 4.28
C GLY A 60 13.69 12.28 5.59
N ASN A 61 13.50 11.09 6.18
CA ASN A 61 14.17 10.70 7.43
C ASN A 61 15.53 10.01 7.20
N GLY A 62 15.92 9.83 5.94
CA GLY A 62 17.23 9.34 5.55
C GLY A 62 17.36 7.82 5.63
N ASN A 63 16.26 7.06 5.63
CA ASN A 63 16.29 5.60 5.69
C ASN A 63 16.49 4.98 4.30
N HIS A 64 17.45 5.48 3.53
CA HIS A 64 17.70 4.98 2.19
C HIS A 64 18.06 3.48 2.23
N MET A 65 17.65 2.75 1.20
CA MET A 65 18.02 1.35 1.04
C MET A 65 19.24 1.25 0.13
N GLN A 66 19.97 0.16 0.33
CA GLN A 66 21.13 -0.21 -0.45
C GLN A 66 20.98 -1.61 -1.03
N THR A 67 21.74 -1.87 -2.08
CA THR A 67 21.91 -3.19 -2.69
C THR A 67 23.36 -3.61 -2.53
N PHE A 68 23.61 -4.90 -2.32
CA PHE A 68 24.98 -5.38 -2.14
C PHE A 68 25.76 -5.37 -3.46
N ALA A 69 27.05 -5.02 -3.38
CA ALA A 69 27.96 -5.02 -4.51
C ALA A 69 29.17 -5.90 -4.19
N SER A 70 29.47 -6.91 -5.01
CA SER A 70 30.77 -7.59 -4.96
C SER A 70 31.47 -7.58 -6.31
N GLY A 71 32.80 -7.50 -6.29
CA GLY A 71 33.61 -7.56 -7.50
C GLY A 71 33.73 -8.95 -8.14
N VAL A 72 33.14 -9.99 -7.55
CA VAL A 72 33.28 -11.40 -7.95
C VAL A 72 31.96 -12.10 -8.28
N SER A 73 30.85 -11.60 -7.76
CA SER A 73 29.49 -12.01 -8.10
C SER A 73 28.66 -10.73 -8.22
N PRO A 74 28.18 -10.35 -9.42
CA PRO A 74 27.18 -9.31 -9.52
C PRO A 74 25.89 -9.87 -8.92
N PHE A 75 25.66 -9.59 -7.64
CA PHE A 75 24.33 -9.72 -7.06
C PHE A 75 23.41 -8.90 -7.95
N THR A 76 22.38 -9.52 -8.48
CA THR A 76 21.50 -8.80 -9.39
C THR A 76 20.50 -8.02 -8.58
N ALA A 77 20.71 -6.71 -8.51
CA ALA A 77 19.75 -5.84 -7.87
C ALA A 77 18.43 -5.86 -8.66
N ALA A 78 17.34 -5.45 -8.00
CA ALA A 78 16.06 -5.32 -8.67
C ALA A 78 16.14 -4.39 -9.89
N THR A 79 15.25 -4.60 -10.85
CA THR A 79 15.17 -3.79 -12.06
C THR A 79 13.95 -2.90 -12.01
N TYR A 80 14.09 -1.61 -12.32
CA TYR A 80 12.95 -0.72 -12.48
C TYR A 80 12.06 -1.19 -13.63
N THR A 81 10.75 -1.24 -13.43
CA THR A 81 9.78 -1.60 -14.47
C THR A 81 8.63 -0.62 -14.48
N SER A 82 8.09 -0.33 -15.66
CA SER A 82 6.88 0.49 -15.81
C SER A 82 5.58 -0.28 -15.54
N THR A 83 5.69 -1.53 -15.07
CA THR A 83 4.53 -2.29 -14.59
C THR A 83 4.29 -1.88 -13.15
N VAL A 84 3.22 -1.16 -12.89
CA VAL A 84 2.86 -0.61 -11.58
C VAL A 84 1.42 -0.98 -11.22
N SER A 85 1.06 -0.74 -9.96
CA SER A 85 -0.32 -0.85 -9.52
C SER A 85 -1.26 0.00 -10.40
N PRO A 86 -2.45 -0.51 -10.75
CA PRO A 86 -3.46 0.30 -11.42
C PRO A 86 -4.21 1.24 -10.45
N LEU A 87 -4.02 1.11 -9.13
CA LEU A 87 -4.70 1.97 -8.15
C LEU A 87 -3.92 3.28 -7.93
N PRO A 88 -4.61 4.43 -7.93
CA PRO A 88 -3.97 5.70 -7.64
C PRO A 88 -3.52 5.80 -6.18
N LEU A 89 -2.43 6.53 -5.97
CA LEU A 89 -1.99 6.90 -4.63
C LEU A 89 -2.89 7.97 -4.03
N ARG A 90 -3.18 7.86 -2.74
CA ARG A 90 -3.92 8.86 -1.95
C ARG A 90 -3.26 10.21 -1.92
N SER A 91 -1.94 10.26 -2.10
CA SER A 91 -1.18 11.50 -2.22
C SER A 91 -1.43 12.24 -3.54
N GLY A 92 -1.99 11.58 -4.56
CA GLY A 92 -2.09 12.10 -5.92
C GLY A 92 -0.74 12.14 -6.66
N LEU A 93 0.33 11.61 -6.06
CA LEU A 93 1.62 11.49 -6.73
C LEU A 93 1.52 10.47 -7.86
N ALA A 94 2.30 10.69 -8.92
CA ALA A 94 2.42 9.74 -10.01
C ALA A 94 3.09 8.45 -9.52
N ASN A 95 2.51 7.31 -9.88
CA ASN A 95 3.12 5.98 -9.76
C ASN A 95 3.48 5.51 -11.18
N ASN A 96 4.76 5.53 -11.53
CA ASN A 96 5.25 5.21 -12.87
C ASN A 96 6.17 4.00 -12.89
N LEU A 97 6.82 3.66 -11.78
CA LEU A 97 7.80 2.59 -11.70
C LEU A 97 7.61 1.74 -10.44
N SER A 98 7.91 0.45 -10.57
CA SER A 98 8.11 -0.46 -9.44
C SER A 98 9.44 -1.19 -9.58
N LEU A 99 9.84 -1.93 -8.54
CA LEU A 99 11.02 -2.78 -8.59
C LEU A 99 10.63 -4.24 -8.85
N ASP A 100 11.21 -4.82 -9.90
CA ASP A 100 11.08 -6.24 -10.25
C ASP A 100 12.24 -7.07 -9.67
N PHE A 101 11.91 -7.91 -8.71
CA PHE A 101 12.80 -8.86 -8.05
C PHE A 101 12.84 -10.22 -8.76
N GLY A 102 12.19 -10.33 -9.93
CA GLY A 102 12.12 -11.57 -10.69
C GLY A 102 13.44 -12.09 -11.24
N PRO A 103 13.41 -13.13 -12.08
CA PRO A 103 14.59 -13.91 -12.42
C PRO A 103 15.71 -13.08 -13.02
N ASN A 104 16.92 -13.34 -12.52
CA ASN A 104 18.15 -12.70 -12.94
C ASN A 104 18.37 -12.91 -14.46
N PRO A 105 18.38 -11.85 -15.29
CA PRO A 105 18.48 -11.98 -16.75
C PRO A 105 19.87 -12.41 -17.23
N THR A 106 20.88 -12.44 -16.35
CA THR A 106 22.26 -12.78 -16.72
C THR A 106 22.58 -14.27 -16.67
N GLY A 107 21.68 -15.09 -16.09
CA GLY A 107 21.84 -16.55 -16.05
C GLY A 107 23.02 -17.05 -15.21
N PHE A 108 23.68 -16.16 -14.46
CA PHE A 108 24.63 -16.56 -13.41
C PHE A 108 23.84 -16.99 -12.17
N THR A 109 24.25 -18.09 -11.55
CA THR A 109 23.72 -18.49 -10.24
C THR A 109 24.34 -17.60 -9.18
N ASP A 110 23.61 -16.61 -8.70
CA ASP A 110 23.86 -15.90 -7.46
C ASP A 110 23.36 -16.71 -6.25
N ASP A 111 23.57 -16.20 -5.04
CA ASP A 111 23.02 -16.76 -3.81
C ASP A 111 21.50 -16.59 -3.70
N GLY A 112 20.90 -15.71 -4.50
CA GLY A 112 19.46 -15.59 -4.75
C GLY A 112 18.80 -16.76 -5.47
N GLY A 113 19.57 -17.80 -5.82
CA GLY A 113 19.04 -18.98 -6.51
C GLY A 113 18.53 -18.67 -7.92
N GLY A 114 18.99 -17.56 -8.53
CA GLY A 114 18.57 -17.10 -9.85
C GLY A 114 17.52 -16.00 -9.86
N LEU A 115 17.25 -15.34 -8.73
CA LEU A 115 16.36 -14.18 -8.58
C LEU A 115 17.18 -12.91 -8.25
N ASN A 116 16.61 -11.72 -8.49
CA ASN A 116 17.26 -10.47 -8.11
C ASN A 116 17.19 -10.30 -6.57
N ASP A 117 18.32 -9.98 -5.94
CA ASP A 117 18.62 -10.32 -4.55
C ASP A 117 17.90 -9.47 -3.48
N ASP A 118 18.22 -8.19 -3.33
CA ASP A 118 17.64 -7.42 -2.22
C ASP A 118 17.88 -5.91 -2.24
N ASN A 119 16.96 -5.21 -1.56
CA ASN A 119 17.16 -3.87 -1.02
C ASN A 119 17.07 -3.92 0.50
N TYR A 120 17.98 -3.25 1.21
CA TYR A 120 17.98 -3.25 2.68
C TYR A 120 18.56 -1.98 3.31
N THR A 121 18.15 -1.67 4.54
CA THR A 121 18.43 -0.39 5.23
C THR A 121 19.71 -0.41 6.08
N ALA A 122 20.82 -0.95 5.58
CA ALA A 122 22.03 -1.15 6.38
C ALA A 122 22.63 0.14 6.95
N GLY A 123 22.73 0.23 8.28
CA GLY A 123 23.31 1.39 8.96
C GLY A 123 22.34 2.56 9.16
N GLU A 124 21.07 2.39 8.76
CA GLU A 124 20.10 3.47 8.78
C GLU A 124 19.37 3.66 10.13
N PRO A 125 18.88 4.88 10.43
CA PRO A 125 18.20 5.18 11.70
C PRO A 125 17.06 4.22 12.06
N ILE A 126 16.28 3.78 11.07
CA ILE A 126 15.13 2.89 11.26
C ILE A 126 15.49 1.53 11.88
N GLN A 127 16.74 1.07 11.77
CA GLN A 127 17.16 -0.19 12.38
C GLN A 127 16.98 -0.18 13.90
N THR A 128 17.17 0.98 14.50
CA THR A 128 17.11 1.19 15.96
C THR A 128 15.82 1.87 16.42
N TYR A 129 14.88 2.13 15.51
CA TYR A 129 13.63 2.80 15.83
C TYR A 129 12.71 1.87 16.62
N LEU A 130 12.14 2.37 17.72
CA LEU A 130 11.18 1.65 18.56
C LEU A 130 9.76 2.09 18.21
N PHE A 131 8.94 1.14 17.77
CA PHE A 131 7.57 1.41 17.36
C PHE A 131 6.59 1.08 18.50
N GLU A 132 5.98 2.09 19.12
CA GLU A 132 4.86 1.89 20.06
C GLU A 132 3.54 1.54 19.34
N SER A 133 3.48 1.90 18.06
CA SER A 133 2.51 1.45 17.06
C SER A 133 3.14 1.56 15.69
N ILE A 134 2.63 0.79 14.73
CA ILE A 134 3.18 0.78 13.37
C ILE A 134 2.09 0.46 12.35
N THR A 135 2.15 1.15 11.22
CA THR A 135 1.48 0.72 9.99
C THR A 135 2.54 0.45 8.93
N ILE A 136 2.47 -0.72 8.29
CA ILE A 136 3.34 -1.10 7.18
C ILE A 136 2.48 -1.35 5.96
N GLU A 137 2.79 -0.68 4.86
CA GLU A 137 2.05 -0.74 3.61
C GLU A 137 2.98 -1.04 2.45
N LEU A 138 2.52 -1.84 1.49
CA LEU A 138 3.18 -2.02 0.20
C LEU A 138 2.20 -2.54 -0.85
N ALA A 139 2.54 -2.39 -2.12
CA ALA A 139 1.93 -3.10 -3.22
C ALA A 139 2.88 -4.18 -3.75
N PHE A 140 2.32 -5.32 -4.16
CA PHE A 140 3.10 -6.38 -4.78
C PHE A 140 2.32 -7.12 -5.87
N ASN A 141 3.05 -7.66 -6.83
CA ASN A 141 2.54 -8.52 -7.90
C ASN A 141 3.53 -9.67 -8.09
N MET A 142 3.11 -10.89 -7.73
CA MET A 142 3.96 -12.08 -7.87
C MET A 142 4.10 -12.45 -9.35
N ASN A 143 5.33 -12.55 -9.87
CA ASN A 143 5.58 -13.07 -11.21
C ASN A 143 5.32 -14.58 -11.26
N SER A 144 5.82 -15.29 -10.24
CA SER A 144 5.56 -16.69 -9.99
C SER A 144 5.46 -16.94 -8.49
N ILE A 145 4.82 -18.04 -8.10
CA ILE A 145 4.68 -18.43 -6.70
C ILE A 145 5.23 -19.85 -6.53
N GLY A 146 6.20 -20.00 -5.62
CA GLY A 146 6.75 -21.29 -5.24
C GLY A 146 7.56 -21.21 -3.96
N GLY A 147 7.45 -22.24 -3.11
CA GLY A 147 8.14 -22.26 -1.82
C GLY A 147 7.69 -21.13 -0.90
N TYR A 148 8.62 -20.52 -0.18
CA TYR A 148 8.38 -19.36 0.67
C TYR A 148 9.04 -18.14 0.05
N GLN A 149 8.30 -17.03 -0.07
CA GLN A 149 8.76 -15.83 -0.77
C GLN A 149 8.38 -14.59 0.02
N ALA A 150 9.35 -13.91 0.60
CA ALA A 150 9.16 -12.73 1.42
C ALA A 150 9.28 -11.46 0.58
N ILE A 151 8.23 -10.64 0.61
CA ILE A 151 8.15 -9.36 -0.11
C ILE A 151 8.69 -8.21 0.73
N PHE A 152 8.61 -8.32 2.06
CA PHE A 152 9.12 -7.32 2.99
C PHE A 152 9.45 -7.98 4.33
N GLY A 153 10.44 -7.48 5.05
CA GLY A 153 10.73 -7.96 6.39
C GLY A 153 11.74 -7.11 7.15
N LYS A 154 12.09 -7.59 8.33
CA LYS A 154 13.21 -7.11 9.12
C LYS A 154 14.07 -8.29 9.48
N ASP A 155 15.38 -8.18 9.29
CA ASP A 155 16.34 -9.23 9.57
C ASP A 155 16.46 -9.53 11.06
N GLY A 156 17.10 -10.66 11.38
CA GLY A 156 17.56 -10.97 12.72
C GLY A 156 17.07 -12.31 13.23
N LYS A 157 17.55 -12.62 14.44
CA LYS A 157 17.15 -13.80 15.22
C LYS A 157 17.15 -13.40 16.70
N PRO A 158 16.23 -12.52 17.11
CA PRO A 158 16.31 -11.88 18.43
C PRO A 158 16.03 -12.85 19.58
N LEU A 159 15.35 -13.97 19.30
CA LEU A 159 15.04 -15.00 20.28
C LEU A 159 16.00 -16.18 20.11
N GLY A 160 16.70 -16.56 21.18
CA GLY A 160 17.74 -17.61 21.12
C GLY A 160 17.26 -18.97 20.59
N ASP A 161 16.01 -19.34 20.89
CA ASP A 161 15.43 -20.64 20.54
C ASP A 161 14.50 -20.60 19.31
N SER A 162 14.29 -19.42 18.70
CA SER A 162 13.41 -19.28 17.53
C SER A 162 14.21 -18.86 16.29
N PRO A 163 13.98 -19.46 15.12
CA PRO A 163 14.60 -19.03 13.87
C PRO A 163 13.85 -17.86 13.20
N VAL A 164 12.73 -17.42 13.77
CA VAL A 164 11.84 -16.40 13.18
C VAL A 164 12.45 -15.00 13.33
N PRO A 165 12.45 -14.18 12.27
CA PRO A 165 12.89 -12.79 12.35
C PRO A 165 11.88 -11.88 13.08
N PRO A 166 12.24 -10.63 13.44
CA PRO A 166 11.32 -9.69 14.10
C PRO A 166 9.98 -9.52 13.39
N ILE A 167 9.97 -9.38 12.05
CA ILE A 167 8.76 -9.33 11.24
C ILE A 167 9.05 -9.73 9.80
N LYS A 168 8.10 -10.40 9.14
CA LYS A 168 8.15 -10.68 7.69
C LYS A 168 6.75 -10.77 7.09
N PHE A 169 6.66 -10.29 5.86
CA PHE A 169 5.51 -10.40 4.96
C PHE A 169 5.92 -11.41 3.89
N LEU A 170 5.23 -12.53 3.82
CA LEU A 170 5.61 -13.63 2.95
C LEU A 170 4.42 -14.29 2.28
N ILE A 171 4.60 -14.69 1.03
CA ILE A 171 3.72 -15.61 0.34
C ILE A 171 4.22 -17.01 0.66
N ARG A 172 3.37 -17.82 1.28
CA ARG A 172 3.70 -19.20 1.62
C ARG A 172 3.09 -20.14 0.60
N GLY A 173 3.91 -20.94 -0.06
CA GLY A 173 3.50 -21.96 -1.01
C GLY A 173 3.00 -23.26 -0.36
N ASP A 174 2.88 -23.31 0.96
CA ASP A 174 2.12 -24.34 1.67
C ASP A 174 0.64 -23.96 1.77
N ASP A 175 -0.17 -24.81 2.40
CA ASP A 175 -1.63 -24.65 2.52
C ASP A 175 -2.07 -24.31 3.96
N PHE A 176 -1.14 -23.87 4.80
CA PHE A 176 -1.43 -23.42 6.16
C PHE A 176 -1.73 -21.92 6.18
N PRO A 177 -2.68 -21.44 7.02
CA PRO A 177 -3.72 -22.21 7.70
C PRO A 177 -4.86 -22.59 6.73
N ASP A 178 -5.78 -23.43 7.19
CA ASP A 178 -7.10 -23.59 6.56
C ASP A 178 -7.11 -24.15 5.12
N ALA A 179 -6.05 -24.86 4.70
CA ALA A 179 -5.92 -25.56 3.42
C ALA A 179 -6.02 -24.65 2.17
N ALA A 180 -5.77 -23.34 2.32
CA ALA A 180 -5.65 -22.42 1.19
C ALA A 180 -4.17 -22.31 0.78
N PRO A 181 -3.78 -22.64 -0.47
CA PRO A 181 -2.40 -22.51 -0.90
C PRO A 181 -2.02 -21.05 -1.20
N ASN A 182 -0.71 -20.75 -1.19
CA ASN A 182 -0.14 -19.48 -1.68
C ASN A 182 -0.69 -18.24 -0.96
N GLN A 183 -0.85 -18.32 0.35
CA GLN A 183 -1.41 -17.22 1.13
C GLN A 183 -0.38 -16.15 1.44
N LEU A 184 -0.83 -14.90 1.52
CA LEU A 184 -0.05 -13.84 2.14
C LEU A 184 -0.13 -13.97 3.66
N PHE A 185 1.04 -13.96 4.29
CA PHE A 185 1.25 -13.99 5.72
C PHE A 185 1.97 -12.75 6.19
N VAL A 186 1.63 -12.33 7.39
CA VAL A 186 2.49 -11.48 8.22
C VAL A 186 2.81 -12.27 9.47
N GLU A 187 4.08 -12.57 9.71
CA GLU A 187 4.58 -13.21 10.94
C GLU A 187 5.49 -12.21 11.66
N TRP A 188 5.28 -12.02 12.96
CA TRP A 188 6.09 -11.10 13.77
C TRP A 188 6.29 -11.62 15.19
N ILE A 189 7.34 -11.11 15.83
CA ILE A 189 7.59 -11.28 17.26
C ILE A 189 7.13 -9.99 17.93
N ASP A 190 6.20 -10.08 18.87
CA ASP A 190 5.78 -8.92 19.64
C ASP A 190 6.86 -8.47 20.64
N GLY A 191 6.73 -7.28 21.23
CA GLY A 191 7.71 -6.77 22.19
C GLY A 191 7.84 -7.59 23.48
N ASN A 192 6.92 -8.53 23.74
CA ASN A 192 7.01 -9.49 24.84
C ASN A 192 7.71 -10.81 24.43
N GLY A 193 8.11 -10.94 23.17
CA GLY A 193 8.80 -12.12 22.64
C GLY A 193 7.86 -13.24 22.19
N ALA A 194 6.56 -12.99 22.07
CA ALA A 194 5.61 -13.96 21.53
C ALA A 194 5.49 -13.84 20.01
N ILE A 195 5.47 -14.98 19.32
CA ILE A 195 5.32 -15.04 17.86
C ILE A 195 3.84 -15.07 17.51
N HIS A 196 3.44 -14.21 16.59
CA HIS A 196 2.09 -14.11 16.06
C HIS A 196 2.11 -14.18 14.54
N PHE A 197 0.96 -14.52 13.97
CA PHE A 197 0.77 -14.37 12.53
C PHE A 197 -0.65 -13.92 12.21
N LEU A 198 -0.78 -13.27 11.06
CA LEU A 198 -2.03 -13.01 10.36
C LEU A 198 -1.91 -13.59 8.95
N ALA A 199 -2.97 -14.18 8.43
CA ALA A 199 -2.98 -14.79 7.10
C ALA A 199 -4.25 -14.44 6.32
N THR A 200 -4.12 -14.27 5.01
CA THR A 200 -5.26 -13.86 4.16
C THR A 200 -6.37 -14.90 4.06
N ARG A 201 -6.09 -16.19 4.28
CA ARG A 201 -7.01 -17.33 4.03
C ARG A 201 -7.52 -17.37 2.59
N GLU A 202 -6.78 -16.72 1.70
CA GLU A 202 -7.07 -16.56 0.29
C GLU A 202 -5.78 -16.73 -0.49
N THR A 203 -5.88 -17.43 -1.62
CA THR A 203 -4.77 -17.68 -2.53
C THR A 203 -4.38 -16.40 -3.24
N VAL A 204 -3.11 -16.00 -3.12
CA VAL A 204 -2.50 -14.98 -3.96
C VAL A 204 -2.36 -15.53 -5.38
N VAL A 205 -2.78 -14.75 -6.36
CA VAL A 205 -2.70 -15.09 -7.77
C VAL A 205 -1.54 -14.34 -8.42
N ALA A 206 -0.63 -15.07 -9.06
CA ALA A 206 0.46 -14.47 -9.81
C ALA A 206 -0.05 -13.59 -10.96
N GLY A 207 0.63 -12.48 -11.22
CA GLY A 207 0.27 -11.49 -12.23
C GLY A 207 -0.76 -10.45 -11.77
N GLN A 208 -1.31 -10.55 -10.55
CA GLN A 208 -2.26 -9.58 -10.00
C GLN A 208 -1.63 -8.72 -8.92
N TRP A 209 -1.91 -7.41 -8.94
CA TRP A 209 -1.52 -6.51 -7.87
C TRP A 209 -2.37 -6.70 -6.63
N ASN A 210 -1.68 -6.75 -5.49
CA ASN A 210 -2.25 -6.78 -4.16
C ASN A 210 -1.66 -5.62 -3.36
N HIS A 211 -2.51 -4.94 -2.59
CA HIS A 211 -2.15 -3.81 -1.74
C HIS A 211 -2.39 -4.24 -0.31
N VAL A 212 -1.34 -4.26 0.49
CA VAL A 212 -1.39 -4.74 1.87
C VAL A 212 -1.15 -3.59 2.83
N ALA A 213 -1.91 -3.59 3.92
CA ALA A 213 -1.61 -2.78 5.10
C ALA A 213 -1.69 -3.67 6.35
N LEU A 214 -0.60 -3.74 7.11
CA LEU A 214 -0.60 -4.22 8.48
C LEU A 214 -0.72 -3.01 9.40
N THR A 215 -1.70 -3.02 10.30
CA THR A 215 -1.77 -2.05 11.40
C THR A 215 -1.56 -2.77 12.72
N LEU A 216 -0.64 -2.28 13.54
CA LEU A 216 -0.28 -2.90 14.81
C LEU A 216 -0.18 -1.84 15.90
N SER A 217 -0.94 -2.05 16.98
CA SER A 217 -0.91 -1.28 18.22
C SER A 217 -0.44 -2.16 19.38
N SER A 218 -0.47 -1.63 20.60
CA SER A 218 -0.16 -2.40 21.80
C SER A 218 -1.17 -3.52 22.10
N THR A 219 -2.39 -3.47 21.53
CA THR A 219 -3.44 -4.48 21.78
C THR A 219 -3.97 -5.15 20.52
N ASP A 220 -3.90 -4.48 19.38
CA ASP A 220 -4.61 -4.90 18.16
C ASP A 220 -3.65 -5.02 16.98
N ALA A 221 -3.80 -6.10 16.21
CA ALA A 221 -3.10 -6.35 14.96
C ALA A 221 -4.14 -6.63 13.87
N GLN A 222 -4.05 -5.99 12.71
CA GLN A 222 -5.00 -6.16 11.62
C GLN A 222 -4.29 -6.23 10.28
N LEU A 223 -4.66 -7.20 9.45
CA LEU A 223 -4.18 -7.38 8.09
C LEU A 223 -5.29 -6.97 7.12
N TRP A 224 -5.04 -5.91 6.36
CA TRP A 224 -5.93 -5.39 5.35
C TRP A 224 -5.35 -5.65 3.97
N VAL A 225 -6.17 -6.12 3.04
CA VAL A 225 -5.74 -6.34 1.65
C VAL A 225 -6.79 -5.84 0.68
N ALA A 226 -6.35 -5.12 -0.35
CA ALA A 226 -7.13 -4.81 -1.54
C ALA A 226 -6.49 -5.45 -2.78
N GLY A 227 -7.31 -5.89 -3.73
CA GLY A 227 -6.84 -6.30 -5.06
C GLY A 227 -6.65 -5.10 -5.98
N GLU A 228 -6.71 -5.33 -7.29
CA GLU A 228 -6.73 -4.28 -8.32
C GLU A 228 -8.07 -3.54 -8.41
N THR A 229 -9.12 -4.10 -7.79
CA THR A 229 -10.46 -3.52 -7.75
C THR A 229 -11.05 -3.71 -6.36
N GLY A 230 -11.80 -2.70 -5.90
CA GLY A 230 -12.50 -2.74 -4.62
C GLY A 230 -11.66 -2.31 -3.42
N ASP A 231 -12.36 -2.02 -2.32
CA ASP A 231 -11.78 -1.44 -1.12
C ASP A 231 -10.89 -2.42 -0.35
N TYR A 232 -10.03 -1.87 0.52
CA TYR A 232 -9.33 -2.67 1.51
C TYR A 232 -10.30 -3.48 2.37
N ALA A 233 -10.15 -4.80 2.35
CA ALA A 233 -10.90 -5.70 3.21
C ALA A 233 -10.02 -6.16 4.38
N LEU A 234 -10.60 -6.20 5.58
CA LEU A 234 -9.97 -6.84 6.73
C LEU A 234 -9.93 -8.36 6.49
N LYS A 235 -8.74 -8.93 6.40
CA LYS A 235 -8.53 -10.35 6.13
C LYS A 235 -8.33 -11.17 7.41
N ASP A 236 -7.60 -10.61 8.37
CA ASP A 236 -7.37 -11.25 9.65
C ASP A 236 -7.07 -10.20 10.73
N SER A 237 -7.32 -10.55 11.99
CA SER A 237 -7.06 -9.66 13.11
C SER A 237 -6.91 -10.38 14.44
N ILE A 238 -6.10 -9.80 15.31
CA ILE A 238 -6.06 -10.09 16.75
C ILE A 238 -6.47 -8.81 17.48
N THR A 239 -7.37 -8.91 18.46
CA THR A 239 -7.86 -7.76 19.24
C THR A 239 -7.74 -8.05 20.73
N GLY A 240 -7.32 -7.06 21.51
CA GLY A 240 -7.16 -7.19 22.97
C GLY A 240 -5.97 -8.05 23.39
N GLY A 241 -4.96 -8.16 22.54
CA GLY A 241 -3.66 -8.75 22.84
C GLY A 241 -2.82 -7.87 23.77
N THR A 242 -1.60 -8.32 24.04
CA THR A 242 -0.60 -7.61 24.83
C THR A 242 0.71 -7.61 24.06
N PHE A 243 0.79 -6.81 23.01
CA PHE A 243 1.93 -6.81 22.08
C PHE A 243 3.09 -5.94 22.53
N ALA A 244 2.81 -4.87 23.27
CA ALA A 244 3.84 -3.95 23.73
C ALA A 244 4.78 -4.61 24.75
N GLY A 245 6.08 -4.56 24.47
CA GLY A 245 7.15 -5.02 25.36
C GLY A 245 7.44 -4.05 26.50
N PRO A 246 8.46 -4.35 27.34
CA PRO A 246 8.91 -3.45 28.40
C PRO A 246 9.33 -2.06 27.91
N GLY A 247 9.79 -1.96 26.66
CA GLY A 247 10.16 -0.70 26.00
C GLY A 247 8.99 0.03 25.32
N GLY A 248 7.78 -0.54 25.36
CA GLY A 248 6.60 -0.05 24.63
C GLY A 248 6.53 -0.55 23.18
N ASP A 249 7.59 -1.17 22.67
CA ASP A 249 7.70 -1.67 21.30
C ASP A 249 6.70 -2.79 21.00
N VAL A 250 6.00 -2.70 19.86
CA VAL A 250 5.02 -3.72 19.43
C VAL A 250 5.63 -4.81 18.55
N ILE A 251 6.86 -4.58 18.06
CA ILE A 251 7.70 -5.55 17.37
C ILE A 251 8.99 -5.65 18.18
N TYR A 252 9.41 -6.88 18.49
CA TYR A 252 10.59 -7.14 19.30
C TYR A 252 11.83 -6.44 18.72
N PHE A 253 12.51 -5.68 19.58
CA PHE A 253 13.69 -4.93 19.18
C PHE A 253 14.86 -5.83 18.72
N ASP A 254 15.35 -5.57 17.51
CA ASP A 254 16.62 -6.08 16.96
C ASP A 254 17.23 -4.99 16.06
N PRO A 255 18.48 -4.54 16.26
CA PRO A 255 19.09 -3.44 15.50
C PRO A 255 19.61 -3.93 14.13
N THR A 256 18.71 -4.46 13.32
CA THR A 256 18.96 -5.09 12.01
C THR A 256 18.19 -4.41 10.89
N SER A 257 18.57 -4.70 9.64
CA SER A 257 18.00 -4.09 8.45
C SER A 257 16.53 -4.45 8.23
N PHE A 258 15.75 -3.50 7.73
CA PHE A 258 14.54 -3.81 6.97
C PHE A 258 14.90 -4.18 5.53
N THR A 259 14.08 -5.01 4.90
CA THR A 259 14.37 -5.65 3.61
C THR A 259 13.14 -5.62 2.71
N VAL A 260 13.37 -5.49 1.40
CA VAL A 260 12.36 -5.65 0.35
C VAL A 260 12.87 -6.68 -0.65
N GLY A 261 11.99 -7.60 -1.07
CA GLY A 261 12.29 -8.62 -2.08
C GLY A 261 12.89 -9.93 -1.54
N ARG A 262 13.15 -10.02 -0.24
CA ARG A 262 13.58 -11.27 0.42
C ARG A 262 13.26 -11.29 1.91
N GLY A 263 13.53 -12.42 2.56
CA GLY A 263 13.32 -12.65 3.99
C GLY A 263 14.57 -13.10 4.74
N ALA A 264 14.38 -13.53 5.98
CA ALA A 264 15.41 -14.10 6.83
C ALA A 264 14.86 -15.28 7.64
N PHE A 265 15.72 -16.28 7.86
CA PHE A 265 15.41 -17.44 8.69
C PHE A 265 16.69 -17.95 9.36
N ASP A 266 16.62 -18.16 10.67
CA ASP A 266 17.75 -18.62 11.49
C ASP A 266 19.01 -17.76 11.27
N ASN A 267 18.82 -16.43 11.17
CA ASN A 267 19.88 -15.44 10.91
C ASN A 267 20.58 -15.57 9.55
N ASN A 268 19.96 -16.23 8.57
CA ASN A 268 20.42 -16.30 7.18
C ASN A 268 19.41 -15.60 6.25
N VAL A 269 19.92 -14.97 5.19
CA VAL A 269 19.10 -14.46 4.07
C VAL A 269 18.44 -15.64 3.36
N THR A 270 17.14 -15.54 3.09
CA THR A 270 16.37 -16.60 2.40
C THR A 270 15.06 -16.04 1.84
N ASP A 271 14.19 -16.91 1.32
CA ASP A 271 12.83 -16.60 0.87
C ASP A 271 12.77 -15.45 -0.15
N TRP A 272 13.61 -15.46 -1.19
CA TRP A 272 13.61 -14.45 -2.25
C TRP A 272 12.28 -14.41 -3.01
N ALA A 273 11.78 -13.20 -3.27
CA ALA A 273 10.55 -12.98 -4.00
C ALA A 273 10.78 -12.91 -5.50
N ASP A 274 9.99 -13.69 -6.24
CA ASP A 274 9.82 -13.50 -7.68
C ASP A 274 8.61 -12.59 -7.89
N ALA A 275 8.79 -11.29 -7.64
CA ALA A 275 7.70 -10.33 -7.58
C ALA A 275 8.13 -8.93 -8.01
N LYS A 276 7.15 -8.15 -8.47
CA LYS A 276 7.23 -6.69 -8.50
C LYS A 276 6.72 -6.14 -7.18
N ILE A 277 7.46 -5.21 -6.58
CA ILE A 277 7.13 -4.62 -5.29
C ILE A 277 7.24 -3.11 -5.40
N ASP A 278 6.28 -2.43 -4.80
CA ASP A 278 6.09 -1.00 -4.99
C ASP A 278 5.57 -0.29 -3.74
N GLU A 279 5.86 1.00 -3.64
CA GLU A 279 5.30 1.93 -2.66
C GLU A 279 5.33 1.38 -1.21
N VAL A 280 6.53 1.03 -0.73
CA VAL A 280 6.75 0.44 0.60
C VAL A 280 6.85 1.56 1.64
N ARG A 281 5.87 1.64 2.56
CA ARG A 281 5.81 2.68 3.59
C ARG A 281 5.70 2.10 4.99
N ILE A 282 6.39 2.74 5.93
CA ILE A 282 6.29 2.48 7.36
C ILE A 282 5.92 3.78 8.06
N SER A 283 4.83 3.77 8.81
CA SER A 283 4.38 4.91 9.64
C SER A 283 4.38 4.51 11.12
N ASP A 284 4.68 5.46 12.02
CA ASP A 284 4.74 5.26 13.48
C ASP A 284 3.38 5.31 14.19
N ALA A 285 2.29 5.11 13.45
CA ALA A 285 0.92 5.21 13.94
C ALA A 285 0.05 4.07 13.39
N VAL A 286 -1.06 3.80 14.07
CA VAL A 286 -2.16 2.99 13.53
C VAL A 286 -2.96 3.86 12.55
N LEU A 287 -2.88 3.54 11.27
CA LEU A 287 -3.69 4.18 10.23
C LEU A 287 -5.03 3.47 10.07
N THR A 288 -6.06 4.21 9.68
CA THR A 288 -7.35 3.65 9.28
C THR A 288 -7.39 3.42 7.76
N PRO A 289 -8.33 2.59 7.22
CA PRO A 289 -8.37 2.29 5.78
C PRO A 289 -8.40 3.51 4.85
N ASN A 290 -9.09 4.59 5.23
CA ASN A 290 -9.12 5.85 4.48
C ASN A 290 -7.80 6.66 4.53
N GLN A 291 -6.81 6.21 5.30
CA GLN A 291 -5.47 6.77 5.41
C GLN A 291 -4.42 5.89 4.71
N PHE A 292 -4.79 4.73 4.16
CA PHE A 292 -3.83 3.88 3.46
C PHE A 292 -3.34 4.54 2.15
N LEU A 293 -2.23 4.02 1.61
CA LEU A 293 -1.51 4.55 0.46
C LEU A 293 -2.36 4.58 -0.80
N PHE A 294 -3.15 3.54 -1.02
CA PHE A 294 -3.89 3.34 -2.26
C PHE A 294 -5.33 3.76 -2.08
N VAL A 295 -5.80 4.65 -2.95
CA VAL A 295 -7.22 4.93 -3.08
C VAL A 295 -7.77 3.84 -3.96
N THR A 296 -8.36 2.87 -3.29
CA THR A 296 -9.26 1.92 -3.92
C THR A 296 -10.48 2.74 -4.33
N SER A 297 -10.64 3.01 -5.62
CA SER A 297 -11.94 3.46 -6.11
C SER A 297 -12.86 2.24 -5.94
N PRO A 298 -13.91 2.28 -5.11
CA PRO A 298 -14.92 1.24 -5.19
C PRO A 298 -15.43 1.25 -6.63
N ALA A 299 -15.52 0.09 -7.25
CA ALA A 299 -15.98 -0.02 -8.63
C ALA A 299 -17.28 0.79 -8.80
N GLY A 300 -17.22 1.89 -9.56
CA GLY A 300 -18.30 2.87 -9.67
C GLY A 300 -17.98 4.28 -9.16
N GLN A 301 -16.83 4.50 -8.51
CA GLN A 301 -16.43 5.83 -8.05
C GLN A 301 -15.67 6.64 -9.09
N ASP A 302 -16.35 7.63 -9.68
CA ASP A 302 -15.86 8.38 -10.83
C ASP A 302 -16.10 9.88 -10.65
N GLY A 303 -15.00 10.64 -10.52
CA GLY A 303 -15.00 12.09 -10.43
C GLY A 303 -14.96 12.80 -11.78
N ASP A 304 -14.88 12.08 -12.90
CA ASP A 304 -15.06 12.62 -14.24
C ASP A 304 -16.56 12.62 -14.56
N PHE A 305 -17.20 13.76 -14.33
CA PHE A 305 -18.64 13.87 -14.50
C PHE A 305 -19.02 14.25 -15.94
N ASN A 306 -18.03 14.50 -16.81
CA ASN A 306 -18.25 14.94 -18.18
C ASN A 306 -17.80 13.88 -19.23
N ASN A 307 -17.13 12.81 -18.79
CA ASN A 307 -16.59 11.70 -19.56
C ASN A 307 -15.54 12.12 -20.61
N ASP A 308 -14.73 13.15 -20.35
CA ASP A 308 -13.60 13.52 -21.21
C ASP A 308 -12.29 12.82 -20.84
N ASN A 309 -12.32 11.96 -19.82
CA ASN A 309 -11.21 11.23 -19.23
C ASN A 309 -10.21 12.11 -18.47
N ILE A 310 -10.64 13.27 -17.97
CA ILE A 310 -9.82 14.17 -17.16
C ILE A 310 -10.67 14.64 -15.98
N VAL A 311 -10.22 14.42 -14.74
CA VAL A 311 -10.89 14.98 -13.57
C VAL A 311 -10.34 16.38 -13.28
N ASP A 312 -11.09 17.41 -13.64
CA ASP A 312 -10.64 18.80 -13.53
C ASP A 312 -11.71 19.78 -12.99
N GLY A 313 -11.49 21.08 -13.20
CA GLY A 313 -12.40 22.13 -12.75
C GLY A 313 -13.78 22.13 -13.45
N ALA A 314 -13.89 21.54 -14.64
CA ALA A 314 -15.16 21.34 -15.32
C ALA A 314 -16.05 20.36 -14.55
N ASP A 315 -15.47 19.29 -14.00
CA ASP A 315 -16.19 18.33 -13.16
C ASP A 315 -16.58 18.94 -11.82
N PHE A 316 -15.70 19.73 -11.21
CA PHE A 316 -16.07 20.48 -10.00
C PHE A 316 -17.34 21.33 -10.21
N LEU A 317 -17.47 21.98 -11.37
CA LEU A 317 -18.66 22.75 -11.72
C LEU A 317 -19.89 21.87 -11.99
N ILE A 318 -19.72 20.61 -12.39
CA ILE A 318 -20.82 19.65 -12.51
C ILE A 318 -21.30 19.24 -11.12
N TRP A 319 -20.39 18.81 -10.23
CA TRP A 319 -20.72 18.52 -8.83
C TRP A 319 -21.40 19.69 -8.14
N GLN A 320 -20.85 20.90 -8.27
CA GLN A 320 -21.42 22.09 -7.63
C GLN A 320 -22.85 22.38 -8.11
N ARG A 321 -23.17 22.09 -9.38
CA ARG A 321 -24.51 22.30 -9.95
C ARG A 321 -25.48 21.18 -9.59
N GLY A 322 -25.00 19.96 -9.41
CA GLY A 322 -25.84 18.81 -9.07
C GLY A 322 -26.06 18.59 -7.58
N PHE A 323 -25.33 19.30 -6.71
CA PHE A 323 -25.45 19.18 -5.25
C PHE A 323 -26.92 19.12 -4.78
N GLY A 324 -27.31 17.99 -4.21
CA GLY A 324 -28.70 17.70 -3.87
C GLY A 324 -29.04 16.21 -3.79
N PRO A 325 -30.30 15.90 -3.43
CA PRO A 325 -30.74 14.55 -3.05
C PRO A 325 -30.97 13.59 -4.23
N ALA A 326 -30.60 13.97 -5.46
CA ALA A 326 -30.82 13.18 -6.65
C ALA A 326 -29.66 13.40 -7.63
N GLY A 327 -28.91 12.34 -7.89
CA GLY A 327 -27.74 12.37 -8.74
C GLY A 327 -27.55 11.12 -9.58
N THR A 328 -26.78 11.31 -10.63
CA THR A 328 -25.98 10.31 -11.34
C THR A 328 -24.56 10.86 -11.47
N ASN A 329 -23.59 10.05 -11.86
CA ASN A 329 -22.21 10.51 -12.10
C ASN A 329 -22.18 11.75 -13.03
N LEU A 330 -22.97 11.79 -14.11
CA LEU A 330 -23.07 12.98 -15.00
C LEU A 330 -23.57 14.28 -14.33
N THR A 331 -24.08 14.18 -13.11
CA THR A 331 -24.53 15.31 -12.30
C THR A 331 -23.68 15.49 -11.03
N GLY A 332 -22.63 14.70 -10.84
CA GLY A 332 -21.72 14.83 -9.70
C GLY A 332 -21.87 13.81 -8.59
N ASP A 333 -22.67 12.76 -8.78
CA ASP A 333 -22.77 11.62 -7.84
C ASP A 333 -21.62 10.67 -8.15
N ALA A 334 -20.47 10.97 -7.53
CA ALA A 334 -19.22 10.29 -7.76
C ALA A 334 -19.25 8.90 -7.15
N ASP A 335 -19.96 8.65 -6.05
CA ASP A 335 -20.05 7.33 -5.42
C ASP A 335 -21.20 6.43 -5.92
N GLY A 336 -22.06 6.97 -6.78
CA GLY A 336 -23.17 6.25 -7.39
C GLY A 336 -24.30 5.94 -6.42
N ASN A 337 -24.38 6.62 -5.26
CA ASN A 337 -25.39 6.37 -4.24
C ASN A 337 -26.75 7.04 -4.55
N GLY A 338 -26.83 7.83 -5.62
CA GLY A 338 -28.01 8.56 -6.06
C GLY A 338 -28.18 9.93 -5.43
N VAL A 339 -27.21 10.43 -4.67
CA VAL A 339 -27.17 11.74 -4.01
C VAL A 339 -25.86 12.43 -4.38
N VAL A 340 -25.91 13.75 -4.58
CA VAL A 340 -24.71 14.58 -4.80
C VAL A 340 -24.44 15.38 -3.53
N ASP A 341 -23.44 14.99 -2.75
CA ASP A 341 -23.10 15.61 -1.48
C ASP A 341 -21.59 15.80 -1.25
N ALA A 342 -21.18 15.93 0.01
CA ALA A 342 -19.80 16.19 0.38
C ALA A 342 -18.87 14.97 0.18
N ALA A 343 -19.42 13.76 0.17
CA ALA A 343 -18.67 12.53 -0.12
C ALA A 343 -18.19 12.54 -1.58
N ASP A 344 -19.04 12.94 -2.52
CA ASP A 344 -18.67 13.03 -3.93
C ASP A 344 -17.58 14.07 -4.19
N LEU A 345 -17.64 15.19 -3.48
CA LEU A 345 -16.58 16.19 -3.55
C LEU A 345 -15.24 15.65 -3.04
N ALA A 346 -15.26 14.80 -2.02
CA ALA A 346 -14.04 14.18 -1.50
C ALA A 346 -13.42 13.23 -2.54
N ILE A 347 -14.26 12.50 -3.27
CA ILE A 347 -13.84 11.62 -4.38
C ILE A 347 -13.23 12.44 -5.51
N TRP A 348 -13.93 13.48 -5.99
CA TRP A 348 -13.38 14.40 -7.01
C TRP A 348 -12.03 14.99 -6.58
N LYS A 349 -11.90 15.44 -5.33
CA LYS A 349 -10.63 15.98 -4.79
C LYS A 349 -9.51 14.95 -4.82
N SER A 350 -9.82 13.69 -4.56
CA SER A 350 -8.83 12.60 -4.57
C SER A 350 -8.37 12.23 -5.98
N GLN A 351 -9.20 12.51 -6.99
CA GLN A 351 -8.93 12.18 -8.39
C GLN A 351 -8.47 13.39 -9.23
N PHE A 352 -8.54 14.62 -8.68
CA PHE A 352 -8.21 15.86 -9.39
C PHE A 352 -6.82 15.85 -10.02
N GLY A 353 -6.77 16.11 -11.32
CA GLY A 353 -5.53 16.14 -12.11
C GLY A 353 -5.03 14.77 -12.58
N GLY A 354 -5.70 13.68 -12.20
CA GLY A 354 -5.44 12.32 -12.69
C GLY A 354 -6.46 11.86 -13.75
N PRO A 355 -6.19 10.74 -14.44
CA PRO A 355 -7.21 10.05 -15.23
C PRO A 355 -8.33 9.52 -14.30
N PRO A 356 -9.59 9.44 -14.75
CA PRO A 356 -10.66 8.86 -13.95
C PRO A 356 -10.36 7.42 -13.59
N ALA A 357 -10.96 6.95 -12.49
CA ALA A 357 -10.86 5.55 -12.11
C ALA A 357 -11.38 4.67 -13.25
N ALA A 358 -10.52 3.80 -13.78
CA ALA A 358 -10.89 2.96 -14.90
C ALA A 358 -12.03 2.01 -14.50
N VAL A 359 -13.22 2.19 -15.09
CA VAL A 359 -14.26 1.16 -15.06
C VAL A 359 -13.72 -0.07 -15.77
N ALA A 360 -13.54 -1.16 -15.02
CA ALA A 360 -13.14 -2.44 -15.57
C ALA A 360 -14.12 -2.82 -16.69
N ALA A 361 -13.66 -2.80 -17.94
CA ALA A 361 -14.42 -3.31 -19.07
C ALA A 361 -14.58 -4.82 -18.85
N GLY A 362 -15.76 -5.23 -18.38
CA GLY A 362 -16.09 -6.64 -18.22
C GLY A 362 -15.78 -7.38 -19.52
N ALA A 363 -15.02 -8.48 -19.43
CA ALA A 363 -14.65 -9.30 -20.57
C ALA A 363 -15.92 -9.64 -21.37
N VAL A 364 -16.04 -9.04 -22.55
CA VAL A 364 -17.14 -9.35 -23.47
C VAL A 364 -16.93 -10.82 -23.87
N PRO A 365 -17.88 -11.73 -23.57
CA PRO A 365 -17.74 -13.11 -24.00
C PRO A 365 -17.56 -13.13 -25.51
N GLU A 366 -16.46 -13.72 -25.97
CA GLU A 366 -16.20 -13.82 -27.41
C GLU A 366 -17.43 -14.45 -28.10
N PRO A 367 -17.91 -13.89 -29.22
CA PRO A 367 -19.10 -14.41 -29.86
C PRO A 367 -18.88 -15.89 -30.21
N ALA A 368 -19.78 -16.75 -29.74
CA ALA A 368 -19.77 -18.20 -29.99
C ALA A 368 -19.87 -18.61 -31.47
N THR A 369 -19.78 -17.65 -32.40
CA THR A 369 -19.80 -17.82 -33.85
C THR A 369 -18.62 -18.65 -34.35
N LEU A 370 -17.43 -18.51 -33.76
CA LEU A 370 -16.26 -19.33 -34.11
C LEU A 370 -16.43 -20.79 -33.66
N ALA A 371 -16.99 -21.00 -32.46
CA ALA A 371 -17.28 -22.34 -31.96
C ALA A 371 -18.38 -23.04 -32.80
N LEU A 372 -19.42 -22.31 -33.19
CA LEU A 372 -20.47 -22.81 -34.09
C LEU A 372 -19.95 -23.07 -35.51
N GLY A 373 -19.04 -22.22 -36.02
CA GLY A 373 -18.38 -22.42 -37.32
C GLY A 373 -17.49 -23.67 -37.34
N ALA A 374 -16.72 -23.90 -36.27
CA ALA A 374 -15.89 -25.10 -36.13
C ALA A 374 -16.73 -26.37 -36.03
N LEU A 375 -17.84 -26.35 -35.26
CA LEU A 375 -18.77 -27.47 -35.19
C LEU A 375 -19.42 -27.79 -36.54
N ALA A 376 -19.84 -26.76 -37.28
CA ALA A 376 -20.41 -26.93 -38.62
C ALA A 376 -19.39 -27.54 -39.61
N ALA A 377 -18.14 -27.09 -39.57
CA ALA A 377 -17.07 -27.65 -40.39
C ALA A 377 -16.76 -29.13 -40.05
N CYS A 378 -16.75 -29.48 -38.76
CA CYS A 378 -16.58 -30.85 -38.30
C CYS A 378 -17.73 -31.77 -38.76
N LEU A 379 -18.97 -31.30 -38.69
CA LEU A 379 -20.14 -32.07 -39.12
C LEU A 379 -20.14 -32.30 -40.64
N ILE A 380 -19.75 -31.30 -41.44
CA ILE A 380 -19.62 -31.44 -42.90
C ILE A 380 -18.50 -32.42 -43.26
N GLY A 381 -17.37 -32.39 -42.56
CA GLY A 381 -16.25 -33.32 -42.74
C GLY A 381 -16.58 -34.77 -42.38
N MET A 382 -17.48 -35.00 -41.42
CA MET A 382 -17.93 -36.35 -41.04
C MET A 382 -18.92 -36.96 -42.05
N VAL A 383 -19.72 -36.13 -42.73
CA VAL A 383 -20.65 -36.58 -43.78
C VAL A 383 -19.92 -36.87 -45.10
N SER A 384 -18.89 -36.10 -45.44
CA SER A 384 -18.10 -36.32 -46.66
C SER A 384 -17.19 -37.55 -46.63
N ARG A 385 -16.89 -38.09 -45.44
CA ARG A 385 -16.14 -39.35 -45.27
C ARG A 385 -17.00 -40.62 -45.32
N ARG A 386 -18.33 -40.50 -45.46
CA ARG A 386 -19.29 -41.62 -45.48
C ARG A 386 -19.94 -41.87 -46.85
N ARG A 387 -19.44 -41.25 -47.92
CA ARG A 387 -19.72 -41.59 -49.31
C ARG A 387 -18.43 -42.08 -49.96
#